data_AF-A0A6J6TT30-F1
#
_entry.id   AF-A0A6J6TT30-F1
#
_cell.length_a   1.000
_cell.length_b   1.000
_cell.length_c   1.000
_cell.angle_alpha   90.00
_cell.angle_beta   90.00
_cell.angle_gamma   90.00
#
_symmetry.space_group_name_H-M   'P 1'
#
loop_
_entity.id
_entity.type
_entity.pdbx_description
1 polymer ?
#
loop_
_entity_poly.entity_id
_entity_poly.type
_entity_poly.pdbx_seq_one_letter_code
_entity_poly.pdbx_strand_id
1 'polypeptide(L)'
;MSDQELPTVITAIANAQTEGFIAGTLFAQGWSVIFRAIDIDSLESYLKSSPETSLEAIIIFSPDLSGITRSRLDALAPKVKQLIGFSDSPDKERALGELHLIPTNATDLISLVRGFVRAPMLRQSTQLSPKSRRAHVLAIGSAGSNTGCTTVAINIAMELSVLEKATLLIDANFRAPSVAALLSVRNVNSEEGWRTIAPSLSIAEISQEQAISVDAWMDLATQSFDQIIIDLGSISGLSNRLTDRRWTSTMTTWSCDQANELMVVARPDVLGLHRLEQVGSLIEKTSIRSALSFTLNMRSQGRKGGDEEAKFLALTTSLRPLSVRVIVRDGRACAAAEAEKSSLIEINERSGLRKSIAKIASEMVS
;
A
#
# COMPACT_ATOMS: atom_id res chain seq x y z
N MET A 1 -17.09 7.44 -14.46
CA MET A 1 -16.38 6.27 -13.92
C MET A 1 -15.75 5.60 -15.12
N SER A 2 -14.42 5.63 -15.26
CA SER A 2 -13.75 4.81 -16.26
C SER A 2 -13.55 3.44 -15.63
N ASP A 3 -14.37 2.46 -16.01
CA ASP A 3 -14.08 1.05 -15.72
C ASP A 3 -12.77 0.72 -16.40
N GLN A 4 -11.70 0.63 -15.61
CA GLN A 4 -10.43 0.13 -16.11
C GLN A 4 -10.58 -1.39 -16.20
N GLU A 5 -10.45 -1.94 -17.41
CA GLU A 5 -10.52 -3.40 -17.62
C GLU A 5 -9.47 -4.09 -16.74
N LEU A 6 -9.94 -5.01 -15.89
CA LEU A 6 -9.06 -5.82 -15.04
C LEU A 6 -8.18 -6.71 -15.93
N PRO A 7 -6.95 -7.05 -15.49
CA PRO A 7 -6.02 -7.76 -16.35
C PRO A 7 -6.55 -9.14 -16.76
N THR A 8 -6.29 -9.52 -18.02
CA THR A 8 -6.51 -10.87 -18.53
C THR A 8 -5.28 -11.74 -18.27
N VAL A 9 -5.51 -13.00 -17.89
CA VAL A 9 -4.47 -13.94 -17.50
C VAL A 9 -4.63 -15.25 -18.25
N ILE A 10 -3.50 -15.81 -18.67
CA ILE A 10 -3.38 -17.16 -19.17
C ILE A 10 -2.51 -17.94 -18.18
N THR A 11 -3.00 -19.07 -17.69
CA THR A 11 -2.19 -19.99 -16.87
C THR A 11 -1.58 -21.06 -17.77
N ALA A 12 -0.31 -21.35 -17.59
CA ALA A 12 0.43 -22.37 -18.32
C ALA A 12 1.23 -23.21 -17.32
N ILE A 13 0.50 -23.98 -16.52
CA ILE A 13 0.97 -24.69 -15.33
C ILE A 13 0.38 -26.10 -15.39
N ALA A 14 1.21 -27.14 -15.34
CA ALA A 14 0.74 -28.53 -15.43
C ALA A 14 0.22 -29.06 -14.07
N ASN A 15 0.83 -28.64 -12.96
CA ASN A 15 0.41 -29.01 -11.62
C ASN A 15 -0.97 -28.40 -11.30
N ALA A 16 -1.99 -29.26 -11.24
CA ALA A 16 -3.37 -28.84 -11.00
C ALA A 16 -3.59 -28.13 -9.66
N GLN A 17 -2.81 -28.44 -8.62
CA GLN A 17 -2.93 -27.76 -7.32
C GLN A 17 -2.40 -26.33 -7.42
N THR A 18 -1.21 -26.16 -8.00
CA THR A 18 -0.59 -24.84 -8.22
C THR A 18 -1.43 -23.98 -9.16
N GLU A 19 -1.89 -24.55 -10.27
CA GLU A 19 -2.77 -23.87 -11.23
C GLU A 19 -4.08 -23.44 -10.57
N GLY A 20 -4.73 -24.36 -9.84
CA GLY A 20 -5.99 -24.09 -9.15
C GLY A 20 -5.86 -22.98 -8.10
N PHE A 21 -4.76 -22.98 -7.35
CA PHE A 21 -4.45 -21.91 -6.39
C PHE A 21 -4.27 -20.56 -7.10
N ILE A 22 -3.46 -20.50 -8.16
CA ILE A 22 -3.17 -19.25 -8.88
C ILE A 22 -4.42 -18.71 -9.58
N ALA A 23 -5.08 -19.53 -10.40
CA ALA A 23 -6.26 -19.14 -11.14
C ALA A 23 -7.43 -18.77 -10.22
N GLY A 24 -7.67 -19.56 -9.17
CA GLY A 24 -8.72 -19.30 -8.19
C GLY A 24 -8.50 -18.00 -7.43
N THR A 25 -7.25 -17.73 -7.03
CA THR A 25 -6.89 -16.49 -6.34
C THR A 25 -7.07 -15.25 -7.22
N LEU A 26 -6.61 -15.31 -8.48
CA LEU A 26 -6.75 -14.20 -9.43
C LEU A 26 -8.22 -13.94 -9.76
N PHE A 27 -9.01 -15.00 -9.98
CA PHE A 27 -10.44 -14.90 -10.21
C PHE A 27 -11.18 -14.26 -9.01
N ALA A 28 -10.81 -14.62 -7.78
CA ALA A 28 -11.38 -14.02 -6.57
C ALA A 28 -11.08 -12.52 -6.43
N GLN A 29 -10.03 -12.02 -7.09
CA GLN A 29 -9.72 -10.59 -7.20
C GLN A 29 -10.38 -9.91 -8.42
N GLY A 30 -11.23 -10.64 -9.16
CA GLY A 30 -11.94 -10.15 -10.34
C GLY A 30 -11.14 -10.21 -11.64
N TRP A 31 -9.97 -10.85 -11.66
CA TRP A 31 -9.16 -10.98 -12.87
C TRP A 31 -9.74 -12.06 -13.78
N SER A 32 -9.62 -11.88 -15.09
CA SER A 32 -10.17 -12.81 -16.07
C SER A 32 -9.12 -13.84 -16.48
N VAL A 33 -9.28 -15.09 -16.04
CA VAL A 33 -8.45 -16.21 -16.52
C VAL A 33 -9.07 -16.75 -17.81
N ILE A 34 -8.48 -16.37 -18.95
CA ILE A 34 -9.07 -16.57 -20.29
C ILE A 34 -8.65 -17.88 -20.96
N PHE A 35 -7.53 -18.47 -20.53
CA PHE A 35 -7.03 -19.75 -21.05
C PHE A 35 -6.17 -20.46 -20.01
N ARG A 36 -6.23 -21.80 -20.02
CA ARG A 36 -5.45 -22.69 -19.13
C ARG A 36 -4.74 -23.72 -20.00
N ALA A 37 -3.45 -23.52 -20.22
CA ALA A 37 -2.62 -24.39 -21.03
C ALA A 37 -2.06 -25.55 -20.20
N ILE A 38 -2.15 -26.76 -20.73
CA ILE A 38 -1.60 -27.99 -20.15
C ILE A 38 -0.25 -28.38 -20.78
N ASP A 39 0.05 -27.80 -21.94
CA ASP A 39 1.32 -27.92 -22.64
C ASP A 39 1.59 -26.64 -23.45
N ILE A 40 2.83 -26.45 -23.86
CA ILE A 40 3.27 -25.27 -24.60
C ILE A 40 2.67 -25.17 -26.02
N ASP A 41 2.29 -26.30 -26.64
CA ASP A 41 1.79 -26.34 -28.01
C ASP A 41 0.34 -25.81 -28.07
N SER A 42 -0.46 -26.15 -27.06
CA SER A 42 -1.80 -25.62 -26.82
C SER A 42 -1.76 -24.12 -26.54
N LEU A 43 -0.77 -23.66 -25.75
CA LEU A 43 -0.54 -22.24 -25.49
C LEU A 43 -0.24 -21.49 -26.79
N GLU A 44 0.73 -21.95 -27.57
CA GLU A 44 1.08 -21.30 -28.84
C GLU A 44 -0.07 -21.31 -29.85
N SER A 45 -0.87 -22.37 -29.86
CA SER A 45 -2.05 -22.48 -30.72
C SER A 45 -3.11 -21.44 -30.32
N TYR A 46 -3.36 -21.29 -29.03
CA TYR A 46 -4.29 -20.28 -28.50
C TYR A 46 -3.83 -18.84 -28.83
N LEU A 47 -2.55 -18.54 -28.62
CA LEU A 47 -1.98 -17.21 -28.90
C LEU A 47 -2.07 -16.86 -30.40
N LYS A 48 -1.96 -17.85 -31.28
CA LYS A 48 -2.16 -17.67 -32.73
C LYS A 48 -3.63 -17.45 -33.10
N SER A 49 -4.56 -18.11 -32.43
CA SER A 49 -6.01 -17.97 -32.71
C SER A 49 -6.62 -16.70 -32.13
N SER A 50 -6.00 -16.08 -31.12
CA SER A 50 -6.55 -14.93 -30.42
C SER A 50 -5.50 -13.84 -30.18
N PRO A 51 -4.89 -13.26 -31.24
CA PRO A 51 -3.73 -12.38 -31.12
C PRO A 51 -4.03 -11.07 -30.37
N GLU A 52 -5.17 -10.44 -30.61
CA GLU A 52 -5.54 -9.17 -29.96
C GLU A 52 -5.69 -9.33 -28.44
N THR A 53 -6.40 -10.37 -27.99
CA THR A 53 -6.57 -10.66 -26.56
C THR A 53 -5.26 -11.08 -25.91
N SER A 54 -4.41 -11.81 -26.65
CA SER A 54 -3.13 -12.32 -26.17
C SER A 54 -2.13 -11.20 -25.89
N LEU A 55 -2.10 -10.16 -26.72
CA LEU A 55 -1.20 -9.01 -26.56
C LEU A 55 -1.41 -8.28 -25.23
N GLU A 56 -2.63 -8.25 -24.71
CA GLU A 56 -2.95 -7.64 -23.42
C GLU A 56 -2.90 -8.63 -22.24
N ALA A 57 -2.72 -9.93 -22.52
CA ALA A 57 -2.73 -10.97 -21.50
C ALA A 57 -1.37 -11.13 -20.80
N ILE A 58 -1.44 -11.50 -19.52
CA ILE A 58 -0.30 -11.92 -18.72
C ILE A 58 -0.26 -13.44 -18.74
N ILE A 59 0.87 -14.04 -19.12
CA ILE A 59 1.06 -15.48 -18.99
C ILE A 59 1.75 -15.74 -17.66
N ILE A 60 1.13 -16.58 -16.83
CA ILE A 60 1.75 -17.17 -15.66
C ILE A 60 2.10 -18.61 -15.99
N PHE A 61 3.38 -18.95 -15.96
CA PHE A 61 3.86 -20.28 -16.32
C PHE A 61 4.68 -20.92 -15.21
N SER A 62 4.86 -22.24 -15.31
CA SER A 62 5.78 -22.99 -14.46
C SER A 62 6.61 -24.01 -15.27
N PRO A 63 7.78 -24.43 -14.76
CA PRO A 63 8.69 -25.34 -15.47
C PRO A 63 8.17 -26.76 -15.67
N ASP A 64 7.11 -27.15 -14.96
CA ASP A 64 6.42 -28.43 -15.13
C ASP A 64 5.55 -28.48 -16.40
N LEU A 65 5.37 -27.36 -17.11
CA LEU A 65 4.65 -27.30 -18.37
C LEU A 65 5.40 -28.09 -19.45
N SER A 66 4.74 -29.10 -20.01
CA SER A 66 5.34 -29.95 -21.04
C SER A 66 5.83 -29.13 -22.24
N GLY A 67 7.06 -29.42 -22.69
CA GLY A 67 7.68 -28.82 -23.87
C GLY A 67 8.19 -27.39 -23.69
N ILE A 68 8.11 -26.82 -22.48
CA ILE A 68 8.60 -25.48 -22.20
C ILE A 68 10.13 -25.42 -22.32
N THR A 69 10.62 -24.43 -23.05
CA THR A 69 12.06 -24.15 -23.17
C THR A 69 12.28 -22.65 -23.21
N ARG A 70 13.52 -22.21 -22.96
CA ARG A 70 13.89 -20.81 -23.03
C ARG A 70 13.61 -20.19 -24.40
N SER A 71 13.98 -20.90 -25.47
CA SER A 71 13.75 -20.43 -26.84
C SER A 71 12.27 -20.24 -27.16
N ARG A 72 11.40 -21.10 -26.63
CA ARG A 72 9.95 -20.96 -26.82
C ARG A 72 9.40 -19.79 -26.00
N LEU A 73 9.82 -19.63 -24.76
CA LEU A 73 9.45 -18.47 -23.94
C LEU A 73 9.87 -17.14 -24.59
N ASP A 74 11.09 -17.06 -25.10
CA ASP A 74 11.57 -15.87 -25.82
C ASP A 74 10.72 -15.57 -27.07
N ALA A 75 10.19 -16.60 -27.74
CA ALA A 75 9.26 -16.45 -28.87
C ALA A 75 7.82 -16.09 -28.47
N LEU A 76 7.45 -16.27 -27.19
CA LEU A 76 6.16 -15.83 -26.63
C LEU A 76 6.21 -14.38 -26.14
N ALA A 77 7.35 -13.94 -25.60
CA ALA A 77 7.51 -12.61 -25.01
C ALA A 77 6.97 -11.44 -25.87
N PRO A 78 7.17 -11.36 -27.20
CA PRO A 78 6.64 -10.26 -28.00
C PRO A 78 5.13 -10.37 -28.30
N LYS A 79 4.48 -11.48 -27.96
CA LYS A 79 3.07 -11.77 -28.28
C LYS A 79 2.12 -11.53 -27.11
N VAL A 80 2.66 -11.20 -25.95
CA VAL A 80 1.90 -11.03 -24.72
C VAL A 80 2.42 -9.83 -23.93
N LYS A 81 1.62 -9.39 -22.97
CA LYS A 81 1.95 -8.23 -22.15
C LYS A 81 3.11 -8.48 -21.21
N GLN A 82 3.14 -9.68 -20.62
CA GLN A 82 4.13 -10.08 -19.64
C GLN A 82 4.18 -11.61 -19.50
N LEU A 83 5.38 -12.13 -19.22
CA LEU A 83 5.62 -13.50 -18.78
C LEU A 83 6.04 -13.50 -17.30
N ILE A 84 5.41 -14.33 -16.49
CA ILE A 84 5.75 -14.50 -15.06
C ILE A 84 5.95 -15.99 -14.80
N GLY A 85 7.15 -16.38 -14.39
CA GLY A 85 7.49 -17.77 -14.12
C GLY A 85 7.51 -18.08 -12.63
N PHE A 86 6.91 -19.21 -12.22
CA PHE A 86 6.92 -19.70 -10.85
C PHE A 86 7.52 -21.10 -10.73
N SER A 87 8.27 -21.35 -9.66
CA SER A 87 8.93 -22.62 -9.38
C SER A 87 9.13 -22.85 -7.88
N ASP A 88 9.04 -24.11 -7.44
CA ASP A 88 9.43 -24.54 -6.09
C ASP A 88 10.95 -24.64 -5.91
N SER A 89 11.72 -24.65 -7.00
CA SER A 89 13.18 -24.72 -6.99
C SER A 89 13.81 -23.80 -8.05
N PRO A 90 13.68 -22.46 -7.90
CA PRO A 90 14.12 -21.49 -8.91
C PRO A 90 15.60 -21.65 -9.31
N ASP A 91 16.45 -21.99 -8.35
CA ASP A 91 17.89 -22.17 -8.59
C ASP A 91 18.23 -23.35 -9.50
N LYS A 92 17.39 -24.39 -9.49
CA LYS A 92 17.57 -25.58 -10.34
C LYS A 92 16.99 -25.37 -11.73
N GLU A 93 16.11 -24.40 -11.90
CA GLU A 93 15.31 -24.18 -13.11
C GLU A 93 15.67 -22.87 -13.83
N ARG A 94 16.82 -22.28 -13.50
CA ARG A 94 17.39 -21.08 -14.13
C ARG A 94 17.50 -21.15 -15.65
N ALA A 95 17.50 -22.36 -16.22
CA ALA A 95 17.49 -22.58 -17.67
C ALA A 95 16.32 -21.89 -18.38
N LEU A 96 15.20 -21.62 -17.70
CA LEU A 96 14.03 -20.94 -18.26
C LEU A 96 14.06 -19.41 -18.04
N GLY A 97 15.03 -18.90 -17.28
CA GLY A 97 15.17 -17.49 -16.95
C GLY A 97 14.91 -17.20 -15.48
N GLU A 98 14.46 -15.98 -15.20
CA GLU A 98 14.07 -15.56 -13.86
C GLU A 98 12.75 -16.21 -13.47
N LEU A 99 12.78 -16.99 -12.40
CA LEU A 99 11.62 -17.67 -11.82
C LEU A 99 11.47 -17.22 -10.37
N HIS A 100 10.23 -17.10 -9.92
CA HIS A 100 9.88 -16.75 -8.55
C HIS A 100 9.42 -17.97 -7.77
N LEU A 101 9.61 -17.95 -6.45
CA LEU A 101 8.98 -18.95 -5.59
C LEU A 101 7.46 -18.85 -5.71
N ILE A 102 6.79 -20.00 -5.73
CA ILE A 102 5.34 -20.06 -5.70
C ILE A 102 4.87 -19.44 -4.37
N PRO A 103 4.04 -18.37 -4.40
CA PRO A 103 3.52 -17.76 -3.18
C PRO A 103 2.67 -18.75 -2.38
N THR A 104 2.83 -18.76 -1.05
CA THR A 104 2.11 -19.69 -0.17
C THR A 104 0.72 -19.19 0.23
N ASN A 105 0.41 -17.92 -0.03
CA ASN A 105 -0.87 -17.30 0.30
C ASN A 105 -1.33 -16.35 -0.82
N ALA A 106 -2.65 -16.10 -0.83
CA ALA A 106 -3.30 -15.31 -1.87
C ALA A 106 -2.78 -13.86 -1.94
N THR A 107 -2.54 -13.23 -0.79
CA THR A 107 -2.10 -11.83 -0.73
C THR A 107 -0.73 -11.64 -1.38
N ASP A 108 0.23 -12.51 -1.09
CA ASP A 108 1.57 -12.45 -1.67
C ASP A 108 1.53 -12.67 -3.19
N LEU A 109 0.70 -13.61 -3.67
CA LEU A 109 0.51 -13.82 -5.12
C LEU A 109 -0.02 -12.57 -5.79
N ILE A 110 -1.08 -11.98 -5.23
CA ILE A 110 -1.71 -10.82 -5.84
C ILE A 110 -0.79 -9.60 -5.84
N SER A 111 -0.09 -9.34 -4.73
CA SER A 111 0.90 -8.26 -4.65
C SER A 111 2.03 -8.47 -5.66
N LEU A 112 2.51 -9.71 -5.84
CA LEU A 112 3.54 -10.03 -6.83
C LEU A 112 3.08 -9.76 -8.26
N VAL A 113 1.94 -10.33 -8.64
CA VAL A 113 1.39 -10.20 -10.01
C VAL A 113 1.04 -8.74 -10.29
N ARG A 114 0.45 -8.00 -9.33
CA ARG A 114 0.24 -6.54 -9.47
C ARG A 114 1.54 -5.79 -9.70
N GLY A 115 2.63 -6.20 -9.04
CA GLY A 115 3.96 -5.62 -9.23
C GLY A 115 4.41 -5.70 -10.70
N PHE A 116 4.27 -6.87 -11.33
CA PHE A 116 4.61 -7.08 -12.73
C PHE A 116 3.73 -6.29 -13.70
N VAL A 117 2.45 -6.14 -13.39
CA VAL A 117 1.54 -5.31 -14.20
C VAL A 117 1.93 -3.83 -14.20
N ARG A 118 2.51 -3.33 -13.11
CA ARG A 118 2.82 -1.90 -12.94
C ARG A 118 4.18 -1.52 -13.51
N ALA A 119 5.21 -2.33 -13.24
CA ALA A 119 6.60 -2.02 -13.57
C ALA A 119 7.30 -3.19 -14.31
N PRO A 120 6.81 -3.59 -15.50
CA PRO A 120 7.25 -4.80 -16.20
C PRO A 120 8.73 -4.82 -16.58
N MET A 121 9.36 -3.64 -16.71
CA MET A 121 10.77 -3.49 -17.11
C MET A 121 11.75 -3.23 -15.95
N LEU A 122 11.26 -2.93 -14.74
CA LEU A 122 12.09 -2.50 -13.59
C LEU A 122 12.28 -3.62 -12.54
N ARG A 123 11.46 -4.68 -12.55
CA ARG A 123 11.54 -5.78 -11.59
C ARG A 123 12.20 -7.01 -12.20
N GLN A 124 13.54 -6.99 -12.26
CA GLN A 124 14.38 -8.17 -12.50
C GLN A 124 14.94 -8.79 -11.20
N SER A 125 14.55 -8.28 -10.01
CA SER A 125 15.18 -8.70 -8.74
C SER A 125 14.49 -8.24 -7.44
N THR A 126 13.19 -7.95 -7.41
CA THR A 126 12.52 -7.72 -6.11
C THR A 126 12.02 -9.03 -5.53
N GLN A 127 12.92 -9.77 -4.88
CA GLN A 127 12.51 -10.82 -3.96
C GLN A 127 11.58 -10.21 -2.92
N LEU A 128 10.39 -10.78 -2.75
CA LEU A 128 9.41 -10.45 -1.70
C LEU A 128 9.91 -10.80 -0.28
N SER A 129 11.18 -11.15 -0.14
CA SER A 129 11.81 -11.39 1.14
C SER A 129 11.78 -10.10 1.96
N PRO A 130 11.33 -10.13 3.22
CA PRO A 130 11.59 -9.03 4.13
C PRO A 130 13.10 -8.92 4.29
N LYS A 131 13.73 -7.97 3.60
CA LYS A 131 15.05 -7.49 4.00
C LYS A 131 14.93 -7.09 5.47
N SER A 132 15.96 -7.36 6.28
CA SER A 132 16.01 -6.87 7.66
C SER A 132 15.88 -5.35 7.64
N ARG A 133 14.68 -4.85 7.90
CA ARG A 133 14.38 -3.42 7.96
C ARG A 133 14.53 -2.97 9.40
N ARG A 134 15.20 -1.83 9.60
CA ARG A 134 15.30 -1.19 10.91
C ARG A 134 13.99 -0.48 11.25
N ALA A 135 13.38 0.17 10.26
CA ALA A 135 12.19 0.97 10.46
C ALA A 135 10.92 0.13 10.60
N HIS A 136 10.06 0.51 11.54
CA HIS A 136 8.64 0.22 11.50
C HIS A 136 7.91 1.30 10.67
N VAL A 137 7.15 0.90 9.66
CA VAL A 137 6.50 1.81 8.70
C VAL A 137 4.99 1.81 8.88
N LEU A 138 4.45 2.97 9.27
CA LEU A 138 3.02 3.23 9.39
C LEU A 138 2.57 4.15 8.25
N ALA A 139 1.74 3.63 7.35
CA ALA A 139 1.05 4.43 6.36
C ALA A 139 -0.32 4.86 6.89
N ILE A 140 -0.63 6.15 6.79
CA ILE A 140 -1.87 6.74 7.29
C ILE A 140 -2.65 7.26 6.09
N GLY A 141 -3.80 6.64 5.86
CA GLY A 141 -4.75 7.02 4.83
C GLY A 141 -6.08 7.47 5.44
N SER A 142 -6.79 8.32 4.72
CA SER A 142 -8.10 8.80 5.12
C SER A 142 -9.23 8.13 4.35
N ALA A 143 -10.29 7.73 5.06
CA ALA A 143 -11.53 7.28 4.44
C ALA A 143 -12.23 8.39 3.62
N GLY A 144 -11.95 9.66 3.90
CA GLY A 144 -12.57 10.79 3.19
C GLY A 144 -11.86 12.13 3.37
N SER A 145 -12.51 13.22 2.96
CA SER A 145 -11.98 14.57 3.18
C SER A 145 -12.13 14.99 4.64
N ASN A 146 -11.22 15.84 5.12
CA ASN A 146 -11.29 16.52 6.41
C ASN A 146 -11.41 15.58 7.63
N THR A 147 -10.77 14.42 7.59
CA THR A 147 -10.72 13.48 8.73
C THR A 147 -9.64 13.80 9.76
N GLY A 148 -8.78 14.79 9.46
CA GLY A 148 -7.60 15.10 10.26
C GLY A 148 -6.42 14.14 10.05
N CYS A 149 -6.39 13.37 8.95
CA CYS A 149 -5.32 12.43 8.59
C CYS A 149 -3.92 13.05 8.71
N THR A 150 -3.66 14.16 8.01
CA THR A 150 -2.37 14.86 8.07
C THR A 150 -2.04 15.37 9.47
N THR A 151 -3.02 15.90 10.21
CA THR A 151 -2.84 16.31 11.61
C THR A 151 -2.43 15.12 12.48
N VAL A 152 -3.07 13.97 12.31
CA VAL A 152 -2.72 12.73 13.03
C VAL A 152 -1.30 12.30 12.66
N ALA A 153 -0.95 12.30 11.37
CA ALA A 153 0.39 11.91 10.89
C ALA A 153 1.51 12.79 11.45
N ILE A 154 1.37 14.12 11.35
CA ILE A 154 2.31 15.09 11.91
C ILE A 154 2.53 14.84 13.40
N ASN A 155 1.44 14.65 14.15
CA ASN A 155 1.51 14.55 15.59
C ASN A 155 2.00 13.18 16.07
N ILE A 156 1.67 12.08 15.37
CA ILE A 156 2.29 10.78 15.66
C ILE A 156 3.81 10.87 15.44
N ALA A 157 4.24 11.44 14.32
CA ALA A 157 5.67 11.59 14.02
C ALA A 157 6.41 12.44 15.07
N MET A 158 5.78 13.54 15.51
CA MET A 158 6.34 14.38 16.57
C MET A 158 6.43 13.63 17.91
N GLU A 159 5.38 12.92 18.34
CA GLU A 159 5.42 12.15 19.58
C GLU A 159 6.48 11.03 19.53
N LEU A 160 6.65 10.35 18.39
CA LEU A 160 7.73 9.37 18.22
C LEU A 160 9.13 10.00 18.32
N SER A 161 9.30 11.21 17.79
CA SER A 161 10.56 11.94 17.90
C SER A 161 10.88 12.34 19.35
N VAL A 162 9.85 12.67 20.14
CA VAL A 162 9.95 12.96 21.58
C VAL A 162 10.30 11.71 22.39
N LEU A 163 9.88 10.53 21.91
CA LEU A 163 10.31 9.22 22.42
C LEU A 163 11.72 8.82 21.92
N GLU A 164 12.48 9.77 21.38
CA GLU A 164 13.86 9.61 20.90
C GLU A 164 14.01 8.56 19.78
N LYS A 165 12.93 8.30 19.01
CA LYS A 165 13.01 7.45 17.83
C LYS A 165 13.39 8.27 16.62
N ALA A 166 14.40 7.81 15.88
CA ALA A 166 14.74 8.39 14.58
C ALA A 166 13.50 8.23 13.67
N THR A 167 12.79 9.33 13.45
CA THR A 167 11.48 9.33 12.80
C THR A 167 11.51 10.11 11.50
N LEU A 168 10.96 9.53 10.44
CA LEU A 168 10.75 10.19 9.15
C LEU A 168 9.24 10.35 8.89
N LEU A 169 8.79 11.59 8.65
CA LEU A 169 7.45 11.89 8.17
C LEU A 169 7.47 12.19 6.67
N ILE A 170 6.70 11.44 5.90
CA ILE A 170 6.63 11.55 4.45
C ILE A 170 5.27 12.11 4.06
N ASP A 171 5.24 13.27 3.40
CA ASP A 171 4.06 13.75 2.71
C ASP A 171 3.96 13.05 1.34
N ALA A 172 3.03 12.09 1.26
CA ALA A 172 2.70 11.35 0.04
C ALA A 172 1.29 11.70 -0.47
N ASN A 173 0.70 12.81 0.00
CA ASN A 173 -0.58 13.30 -0.49
C ASN A 173 -0.39 14.18 -1.72
N PHE A 174 -0.03 13.57 -2.85
CA PHE A 174 0.30 14.27 -4.10
C PHE A 174 -0.75 15.25 -4.61
N ARG A 175 -2.03 15.04 -4.26
CA ARG A 175 -3.13 15.92 -4.71
C ARG A 175 -3.25 17.19 -3.89
N ALA A 176 -2.81 17.14 -2.64
CA ALA A 176 -2.93 18.23 -1.69
C ALA A 176 -1.84 18.10 -0.61
N PRO A 177 -0.55 18.24 -0.99
CA PRO A 177 0.54 18.21 -0.02
C PRO A 177 0.35 19.38 0.95
N SER A 178 0.54 19.11 2.24
CA SER A 178 0.20 20.09 3.28
C SER A 178 1.09 20.03 4.51
N VAL A 179 1.92 19.00 4.68
CA VAL A 179 2.82 18.87 5.83
C VAL A 179 3.77 20.06 5.92
N ALA A 180 4.42 20.41 4.81
CA ALA A 180 5.36 21.54 4.75
C ALA A 180 4.68 22.87 5.13
N ALA A 181 3.46 23.10 4.64
CA ALA A 181 2.69 24.31 4.95
C ALA A 181 2.28 24.39 6.43
N LEU A 182 1.83 23.26 6.99
CA LEU A 182 1.38 23.15 8.38
C LEU A 182 2.52 23.23 9.40
N LEU A 183 3.77 23.00 8.99
CA LEU A 183 4.96 23.06 9.85
C LEU A 183 5.89 24.25 9.51
N SER A 184 5.46 25.18 8.67
CA SER A 184 6.29 26.31 8.19
C SER A 184 7.61 25.90 7.51
N VAL A 185 7.70 24.70 6.94
CA VAL A 185 8.91 24.22 6.28
C VAL A 185 8.87 24.57 4.80
N ARG A 186 9.94 25.19 4.28
CA ARG A 186 10.01 25.66 2.89
C ARG A 186 10.84 24.73 2.01
N ASN A 187 10.50 24.56 0.74
CA ASN A 187 11.34 23.90 -0.25
C ASN A 187 11.72 22.45 0.13
N VAL A 188 10.80 21.70 0.75
CA VAL A 188 11.02 20.28 1.08
C VAL A 188 11.06 19.43 -0.19
N ASN A 189 10.20 19.76 -1.15
CA ASN A 189 10.10 19.10 -2.45
C ASN A 189 11.34 19.22 -3.34
N SER A 190 12.24 20.17 -3.07
CA SER A 190 13.48 20.36 -3.83
C SER A 190 14.71 19.69 -3.22
N GLU A 191 14.56 19.02 -2.07
CA GLU A 191 15.68 18.33 -1.42
C GLU A 191 15.81 16.89 -1.90
N GLU A 192 17.04 16.50 -2.23
CA GLU A 192 17.39 15.10 -2.44
C GLU A 192 17.42 14.39 -1.07
N GLY A 193 16.35 13.66 -0.75
CA GLY A 193 16.25 12.87 0.47
C GLY A 193 15.22 13.43 1.46
N TRP A 194 15.68 13.82 2.64
CA TRP A 194 14.85 14.29 3.75
C TRP A 194 15.53 15.41 4.53
N ARG A 195 14.72 16.29 5.11
CA ARG A 195 15.17 17.41 5.95
C ARG A 195 14.97 17.09 7.42
N THR A 196 16.00 17.24 8.25
CA THR A 196 15.84 17.24 9.71
C THR A 196 15.25 18.56 10.19
N ILE A 197 14.12 18.49 10.90
CA ILE A 197 13.39 19.67 11.43
C ILE A 197 13.32 19.69 12.97
N ALA A 198 13.57 18.56 13.63
CA ALA A 198 13.75 18.44 15.08
C ALA A 198 14.78 17.34 15.39
N PRO A 199 15.31 17.22 16.63
CA PRO A 199 16.42 16.32 16.95
C PRO A 199 16.30 14.88 16.43
N SER A 200 15.08 14.32 16.46
CA SER A 200 14.78 12.97 15.99
C SER A 200 13.66 12.94 14.94
N LEU A 201 13.39 14.07 14.28
CA LEU A 201 12.35 14.20 13.26
C LEU A 201 12.91 14.75 11.96
N SER A 202 12.81 13.95 10.92
CA SER A 202 13.03 14.35 9.54
C SER A 202 11.72 14.33 8.76
N ILE A 203 11.63 15.17 7.73
CA ILE A 203 10.50 15.20 6.81
C ILE A 203 10.95 15.06 5.36
N ALA A 204 10.10 14.47 4.53
CA ALA A 204 10.24 14.42 3.09
C ALA A 204 8.88 14.65 2.42
N GLU A 205 8.90 15.18 1.21
CA GLU A 205 7.73 15.26 0.34
C GLU A 205 8.06 14.47 -0.92
N ILE A 206 7.25 13.47 -1.26
CA ILE A 206 7.52 12.67 -2.45
C ILE A 206 7.11 13.47 -3.68
N SER A 207 8.08 13.81 -4.52
CA SER A 207 7.84 14.44 -5.82
C SER A 207 7.58 13.41 -6.92
N GLN A 208 7.19 13.88 -8.11
CA GLN A 208 7.06 13.01 -9.30
C GLN A 208 8.37 12.31 -9.66
N GLU A 209 9.50 13.00 -9.49
CA GLU A 209 10.82 12.47 -9.81
C GLU A 209 11.21 11.35 -8.84
N GLN A 210 10.95 11.54 -7.55
CA GLN A 210 11.22 10.54 -6.52
C GLN A 210 10.29 9.33 -6.59
N ALA A 211 9.06 9.50 -7.08
CA ALA A 211 8.11 8.40 -7.22
C ALA A 211 8.56 7.32 -8.23
N ILE A 212 9.47 7.64 -9.15
CA ILE A 212 10.03 6.67 -10.11
C ILE A 212 11.01 5.69 -9.42
N SER A 213 11.74 6.17 -8.41
CA SER A 213 12.76 5.42 -7.67
C SER A 213 12.33 5.08 -6.24
N VAL A 214 11.02 5.05 -5.98
CA VAL A 214 10.46 4.89 -4.64
C VAL A 214 10.98 3.66 -3.90
N ASP A 215 11.17 2.54 -4.60
CA ASP A 215 11.63 1.29 -3.98
C ASP A 215 13.06 1.46 -3.42
N ALA A 216 13.96 2.05 -4.20
CA ALA A 216 15.34 2.33 -3.78
C ALA A 216 15.38 3.39 -2.67
N TRP A 217 14.53 4.42 -2.77
CA TRP A 217 14.43 5.48 -1.78
C TRP A 217 13.91 4.95 -0.43
N MET A 218 12.87 4.13 -0.46
CA MET A 218 12.32 3.49 0.74
C MET A 218 13.26 2.45 1.32
N ASP A 219 14.04 1.73 0.50
CA ASP A 219 15.09 0.83 0.98
C ASP A 219 16.14 1.59 1.80
N LEU A 220 16.54 2.79 1.36
CA LEU A 220 17.46 3.65 2.12
C LEU A 220 16.80 4.20 3.40
N ALA A 221 15.56 4.69 3.30
CA ALA A 221 14.83 5.25 4.44
C ALA A 221 14.61 4.19 5.54
N THR A 222 14.20 2.97 5.17
CA THR A 222 13.93 1.88 6.12
C THR A 222 15.17 1.33 6.83
N GLN A 223 16.38 1.67 6.36
CA GLN A 223 17.65 1.40 7.03
C GLN A 223 18.10 2.56 7.93
N SER A 224 17.67 3.78 7.61
CA SER A 224 18.14 5.01 8.25
C SER A 224 17.33 5.41 9.49
N PHE A 225 16.05 5.01 9.54
CA PHE A 225 15.12 5.42 10.59
C PHE A 225 14.61 4.23 11.42
N ASP A 226 14.15 4.53 12.65
CA ASP A 226 13.46 3.56 13.51
C ASP A 226 11.95 3.53 13.19
N GLN A 227 11.40 4.67 12.79
CA GLN A 227 9.98 4.84 12.50
C GLN A 227 9.79 5.68 11.23
N ILE A 228 8.87 5.25 10.38
CA ILE A 228 8.47 6.01 9.18
C ILE A 228 6.96 6.18 9.17
N ILE A 229 6.50 7.42 9.11
CA ILE A 229 5.09 7.80 9.00
C ILE A 229 4.84 8.31 7.57
N ILE A 230 3.92 7.69 6.84
CA ILE A 230 3.56 8.10 5.48
C ILE A 230 2.15 8.69 5.50
N ASP A 231 2.00 9.99 5.22
CA ASP A 231 0.69 10.60 4.99
C ASP A 231 0.26 10.39 3.54
N LEU A 232 -0.69 9.46 3.32
CA LEU A 232 -1.23 9.17 2.00
C LEU A 232 -2.37 10.11 1.60
N GLY A 233 -2.84 10.97 2.50
CA GLY A 233 -4.06 11.73 2.32
C GLY A 233 -5.28 10.83 2.13
N SER A 234 -6.20 11.22 1.24
CA SER A 234 -7.42 10.43 0.98
C SER A 234 -7.06 9.14 0.24
N ILE A 235 -7.49 7.98 0.76
CA ILE A 235 -7.40 6.68 0.08
C ILE A 235 -8.72 6.27 -0.59
N SER A 236 -9.66 7.22 -0.72
CA SER A 236 -10.85 7.00 -1.55
C SER A 236 -10.45 6.57 -2.97
N GLY A 237 -11.09 5.51 -3.47
CA GLY A 237 -10.75 4.87 -4.73
C GLY A 237 -9.47 4.01 -4.67
N LEU A 238 -9.17 3.39 -3.53
CA LEU A 238 -7.99 2.56 -3.30
C LEU A 238 -7.80 1.46 -4.36
N SER A 239 -8.88 0.78 -4.78
CA SER A 239 -8.84 -0.25 -5.83
C SER A 239 -8.23 0.29 -7.12
N ASN A 240 -8.68 1.47 -7.56
CA ASN A 240 -8.19 2.10 -8.78
C ASN A 240 -6.71 2.46 -8.64
N ARG A 241 -6.28 2.96 -7.47
CA ARG A 241 -4.87 3.32 -7.24
C ARG A 241 -3.96 2.09 -7.17
N LEU A 242 -4.48 0.96 -6.69
CA LEU A 242 -3.73 -0.29 -6.62
C LEU A 242 -3.63 -1.01 -7.98
N THR A 243 -4.29 -0.53 -9.03
CA THR A 243 -4.05 -0.98 -10.42
C THR A 243 -3.48 0.13 -11.30
N ASP A 244 -3.48 1.37 -10.81
CA ASP A 244 -2.96 2.54 -11.52
C ASP A 244 -1.43 2.48 -11.65
N ARG A 245 -0.96 2.90 -12.83
CA ARG A 245 0.46 3.04 -13.19
C ARG A 245 0.97 4.46 -13.00
N ARG A 246 0.11 5.41 -12.65
CA ARG A 246 0.50 6.79 -12.38
C ARG A 246 1.36 6.86 -11.12
N TRP A 247 2.39 7.70 -11.18
CA TRP A 247 3.32 7.97 -10.08
C TRP A 247 2.62 8.39 -8.78
N THR A 248 1.43 9.01 -8.88
CA THR A 248 0.59 9.42 -7.75
C THR A 248 0.01 8.26 -6.95
N SER A 249 0.08 7.04 -7.46
CA SER A 249 -0.38 5.82 -6.78
C SER A 249 0.76 4.95 -6.27
N THR A 250 2.03 5.30 -6.58
CA THR A 250 3.19 4.48 -6.23
C THR A 250 3.38 4.38 -4.72
N MET A 251 3.31 5.49 -3.97
CA MET A 251 3.44 5.47 -2.50
C MET A 251 2.29 4.74 -1.82
N THR A 252 1.05 4.91 -2.27
CA THR A 252 -0.11 4.17 -1.74
C THR A 252 0.06 2.67 -1.95
N THR A 253 0.58 2.29 -3.10
CA THR A 253 0.86 0.89 -3.46
C THR A 253 1.97 0.30 -2.63
N TRP A 254 3.11 0.98 -2.59
CA TRP A 254 4.25 0.59 -1.78
C TRP A 254 3.79 0.41 -0.33
N SER A 255 2.99 1.35 0.17
CA SER A 255 2.41 1.28 1.51
C SER A 255 1.60 0.00 1.69
N CYS A 256 0.62 -0.30 0.84
CA CYS A 256 -0.24 -1.49 0.97
C CYS A 256 0.51 -2.84 0.85
N ASP A 257 1.62 -2.87 0.11
CA ASP A 257 2.40 -4.09 -0.15
C ASP A 257 3.58 -4.27 0.83
N GLN A 258 4.14 -3.18 1.37
CA GLN A 258 5.43 -3.18 2.07
C GLN A 258 5.40 -2.52 3.44
N ALA A 259 4.43 -1.66 3.77
CA ALA A 259 4.35 -1.07 5.11
C ALA A 259 3.95 -2.12 6.14
N ASN A 260 4.38 -1.93 7.39
CA ASN A 260 3.98 -2.79 8.50
C ASN A 260 2.49 -2.63 8.78
N GLU A 261 2.00 -1.39 8.76
CA GLU A 261 0.62 -1.04 9.08
C GLU A 261 0.06 -0.01 8.09
N LEU A 262 -1.18 -0.22 7.64
CA LEU A 262 -2.01 0.76 6.94
C LEU A 262 -3.15 1.17 7.88
N MET A 263 -3.05 2.37 8.43
CA MET A 263 -4.07 2.98 9.28
C MET A 263 -5.06 3.77 8.44
N VAL A 264 -6.35 3.45 8.59
CA VAL A 264 -7.45 4.19 7.96
C VAL A 264 -8.12 5.11 8.98
N VAL A 265 -8.03 6.41 8.76
CA VAL A 265 -8.63 7.45 9.60
C VAL A 265 -10.02 7.81 9.08
N ALA A 266 -11.02 7.76 9.97
CA ALA A 266 -12.40 8.12 9.67
C ALA A 266 -12.96 9.10 10.70
N ARG A 267 -14.11 9.70 10.37
CA ARG A 267 -14.86 10.58 11.28
C ARG A 267 -16.19 9.95 11.71
N PRO A 268 -16.73 10.37 12.86
CA PRO A 268 -17.97 9.83 13.40
C PRO A 268 -19.25 10.32 12.72
N ASP A 269 -19.17 11.34 11.85
CA ASP A 269 -20.35 11.85 11.17
C ASP A 269 -20.86 10.90 10.08
N VAL A 270 -22.10 11.10 9.65
CA VAL A 270 -22.79 10.24 8.69
C VAL A 270 -21.98 10.06 7.40
N LEU A 271 -21.39 11.15 6.90
CA LEU A 271 -20.58 11.12 5.69
C LEU A 271 -19.26 10.37 5.88
N GLY A 272 -18.62 10.52 7.04
CA GLY A 272 -17.39 9.82 7.40
C GLY A 272 -17.61 8.32 7.51
N LEU A 273 -18.70 7.88 8.14
CA LEU A 273 -19.05 6.47 8.25
C LEU A 273 -19.43 5.87 6.89
N HIS A 274 -20.21 6.58 6.08
CA HIS A 274 -20.53 6.12 4.72
C HIS A 274 -19.28 5.94 3.85
N ARG A 275 -18.33 6.88 3.92
CA ARG A 275 -17.06 6.78 3.19
C ARG A 275 -16.17 5.66 3.73
N LEU A 276 -16.18 5.43 5.04
CA LEU A 276 -15.49 4.30 5.65
C LEU A 276 -16.05 2.97 5.16
N GLU A 277 -17.37 2.83 5.07
CA GLU A 277 -18.03 1.64 4.51
C GLU A 277 -17.62 1.39 3.05
N GLN A 278 -17.54 2.45 2.24
CA GLN A 278 -17.03 2.36 0.87
C GLN A 278 -15.57 1.90 0.85
N VAL A 279 -14.70 2.46 1.69
CA VAL A 279 -13.29 2.06 1.78
C VAL A 279 -13.15 0.62 2.30
N GLY A 280 -13.95 0.22 3.29
CA GLY A 280 -14.00 -1.15 3.80
C GLY A 280 -14.35 -2.15 2.70
N SER A 281 -15.39 -1.84 1.91
CA SER A 281 -15.77 -2.67 0.75
C SER A 281 -14.66 -2.78 -0.30
N LEU A 282 -13.84 -1.74 -0.48
CA LEU A 282 -12.68 -1.78 -1.37
C LEU A 282 -11.56 -2.63 -0.80
N ILE A 283 -11.30 -2.52 0.51
CA ILE A 283 -10.30 -3.30 1.22
C ILE A 283 -10.64 -4.80 1.17
N GLU A 284 -11.90 -5.19 1.40
CA GLU A 284 -12.31 -6.60 1.31
C GLU A 284 -12.07 -7.22 -0.07
N LYS A 285 -12.24 -6.41 -1.12
CA LYS A 285 -12.06 -6.83 -2.51
C LYS A 285 -10.61 -6.73 -2.98
N THR A 286 -9.73 -6.10 -2.20
CA THR A 286 -8.36 -5.85 -2.59
C THR A 286 -7.39 -6.50 -1.63
N SER A 287 -6.58 -7.42 -2.13
CA SER A 287 -5.50 -7.98 -1.32
C SER A 287 -4.53 -6.86 -0.90
N ILE A 288 -4.40 -6.65 0.41
CA ILE A 288 -3.48 -5.72 1.08
C ILE A 288 -2.63 -6.55 2.03
N ARG A 289 -1.30 -6.36 1.96
CA ARG A 289 -0.33 -7.12 2.76
C ARG A 289 -0.07 -6.46 4.10
N SER A 290 -0.11 -5.12 4.14
CA SER A 290 0.00 -4.37 5.39
C SER A 290 -1.10 -4.74 6.36
N ALA A 291 -0.73 -4.82 7.64
CA ALA A 291 -1.71 -4.99 8.70
C ALA A 291 -2.65 -3.79 8.71
N LEU A 292 -3.96 -4.03 8.79
CA LEU A 292 -4.94 -2.95 8.78
C LEU A 292 -5.16 -2.43 10.19
N SER A 293 -5.25 -1.12 10.36
CA SER A 293 -5.81 -0.52 11.58
C SER A 293 -6.78 0.58 11.24
N PHE A 294 -7.65 0.90 12.20
CA PHE A 294 -8.66 1.95 12.01
C PHE A 294 -8.63 2.92 13.16
N THR A 295 -8.71 4.21 12.83
CA THR A 295 -8.74 5.29 13.82
C THR A 295 -9.98 6.15 13.64
N LEU A 296 -10.86 6.16 14.63
CA LEU A 296 -11.96 7.12 14.71
C LEU A 296 -11.41 8.44 15.26
N ASN A 297 -11.24 9.42 14.39
CA ASN A 297 -10.83 10.76 14.80
C ASN A 297 -12.04 11.66 15.07
N MET A 298 -11.84 12.70 15.87
CA MET A 298 -12.85 13.70 16.21
C MET A 298 -14.07 13.15 16.96
N ARG A 299 -13.89 12.11 17.78
CA ARG A 299 -14.96 11.57 18.62
C ARG A 299 -15.48 12.64 19.59
N SER A 300 -16.81 12.75 19.68
CA SER A 300 -17.50 13.62 20.62
C SER A 300 -17.30 13.16 22.08
N GLN A 301 -17.57 14.04 23.04
CA GLN A 301 -17.58 13.68 24.46
C GLN A 301 -18.95 13.13 24.89
N GLY A 302 -18.98 12.40 26.01
CA GLY A 302 -20.20 11.88 26.62
C GLY A 302 -20.90 10.79 25.80
N ARG A 303 -22.22 10.63 26.01
CA ARG A 303 -23.05 9.57 25.41
C ARG A 303 -22.96 9.53 23.88
N LYS A 304 -23.00 10.71 23.25
CA LYS A 304 -22.87 10.83 21.79
C LYS A 304 -21.58 10.20 21.27
N GLY A 305 -20.45 10.40 21.96
CA GLY A 305 -19.18 9.77 21.59
C GLY A 305 -19.22 8.25 21.68
N GLY A 306 -19.93 7.69 22.67
CA GLY A 306 -20.16 6.25 22.76
C GLY A 306 -20.96 5.70 21.59
N ASP A 307 -22.02 6.39 21.18
CA ASP A 307 -22.84 5.99 20.02
C ASP A 307 -22.05 6.07 18.70
N GLU A 308 -21.20 7.08 18.55
CA GLU A 308 -20.30 7.25 17.41
C GLU A 308 -19.27 6.12 17.31
N GLU A 309 -18.67 5.76 18.45
CA GLU A 309 -17.70 4.68 18.58
C GLU A 309 -18.31 3.30 18.26
N ALA A 310 -19.52 3.03 18.77
CA ALA A 310 -20.23 1.78 18.48
C ALA A 310 -20.48 1.58 16.97
N LYS A 311 -20.90 2.64 16.26
CA LYS A 311 -21.12 2.59 14.80
C LYS A 311 -19.83 2.36 14.03
N PHE A 312 -18.75 3.01 14.46
CA PHE A 312 -17.44 2.83 13.85
C PHE A 312 -16.90 1.40 14.05
N LEU A 313 -17.05 0.84 15.25
CA LEU A 313 -16.64 -0.53 15.55
C LEU A 313 -17.41 -1.56 14.70
N ALA A 314 -18.71 -1.33 14.48
CA ALA A 314 -19.53 -2.20 13.63
C ALA A 314 -19.01 -2.30 12.19
N LEU A 315 -18.45 -1.21 11.63
CA LEU A 315 -17.92 -1.18 10.27
C LEU A 315 -16.51 -1.75 10.13
N THR A 316 -15.72 -1.74 11.21
CA THR A 316 -14.28 -2.04 11.17
C THR A 316 -13.96 -3.44 11.65
N THR A 317 -14.77 -4.02 12.52
CA THR A 317 -14.50 -5.33 13.13
C THR A 317 -14.46 -6.47 12.11
N SER A 318 -15.31 -6.43 11.07
CA SER A 318 -15.33 -7.46 10.02
C SER A 318 -14.04 -7.53 9.21
N LEU A 319 -13.30 -6.42 9.15
CA LEU A 319 -12.03 -6.27 8.42
C LEU A 319 -10.83 -6.81 9.20
N ARG A 320 -11.06 -7.38 10.39
CA ARG A 320 -10.05 -8.02 11.26
C ARG A 320 -8.77 -7.16 11.44
N PRO A 321 -8.92 -5.91 11.91
CA PRO A 321 -7.78 -5.03 12.07
C PRO A 321 -6.83 -5.49 13.17
N LEU A 322 -5.55 -5.18 12.99
CA LEU A 322 -4.51 -5.26 14.02
C LEU A 322 -4.89 -4.44 15.25
N SER A 323 -5.43 -3.24 15.02
CA SER A 323 -5.87 -2.36 16.10
C SER A 323 -6.99 -1.42 15.67
N VAL A 324 -7.83 -1.05 16.64
CA VAL A 324 -8.87 -0.04 16.47
C VAL A 324 -8.67 1.03 17.54
N ARG A 325 -8.48 2.27 17.11
CA ARG A 325 -8.12 3.40 17.95
C ARG A 325 -9.16 4.49 17.86
N VAL A 326 -9.23 5.29 18.92
CA VAL A 326 -10.21 6.37 19.06
C VAL A 326 -9.50 7.61 19.58
N ILE A 327 -9.70 8.72 18.87
CA ILE A 327 -9.09 10.01 19.17
C ILE A 327 -10.20 11.03 19.43
N VAL A 328 -10.09 11.71 20.57
CA VAL A 328 -11.06 12.73 20.99
C VAL A 328 -10.96 14.00 20.15
N ARG A 329 -12.09 14.67 19.93
CA ARG A 329 -12.11 15.97 19.27
C ARG A 329 -11.52 17.06 20.17
N ASP A 330 -10.56 17.83 19.65
CA ASP A 330 -10.08 19.07 20.24
C ASP A 330 -9.86 20.15 19.18
N GLY A 331 -10.96 20.78 18.73
CA GLY A 331 -10.91 21.77 17.66
C GLY A 331 -10.11 23.03 18.03
N ARG A 332 -10.01 23.38 19.32
CA ARG A 332 -9.24 24.54 19.78
C ARG A 332 -7.74 24.30 19.64
N ALA A 333 -7.26 23.14 20.09
CA ALA A 333 -5.87 22.77 19.94
C ALA A 333 -5.46 22.65 18.46
N CYS A 334 -6.32 22.05 17.62
CA CYS A 334 -6.07 21.99 16.18
C CYS A 334 -5.97 23.37 15.53
N ALA A 335 -6.92 24.27 15.82
CA ALA A 335 -6.92 25.61 15.23
C ALA A 335 -5.69 26.43 15.67
N ALA A 336 -5.28 26.30 16.94
CA ALA A 336 -4.07 26.95 17.44
C ALA A 336 -2.81 26.38 16.77
N ALA A 337 -2.72 25.06 16.61
CA ALA A 337 -1.61 24.40 15.92
C ALA A 337 -1.50 24.79 14.44
N GLU A 338 -2.63 24.91 13.75
CA GLU A 338 -2.65 25.40 12.37
C GLU A 338 -2.24 26.87 12.26
N ALA A 339 -2.72 27.72 13.18
CA ALA A 339 -2.41 29.15 13.20
C ALA A 339 -0.91 29.41 13.46
N GLU A 340 -0.31 28.68 14.40
CA GLU A 340 1.10 28.78 14.77
C GLU A 340 2.01 27.89 13.90
N LYS A 341 1.42 27.09 13.00
CA LYS A 341 2.11 26.17 12.08
C LYS A 341 3.08 25.24 12.81
N SER A 342 2.56 24.56 13.83
CA SER A 342 3.30 23.81 14.83
C SER A 342 2.53 22.56 15.26
N SER A 343 3.19 21.62 15.92
CA SER A 343 2.58 20.39 16.43
C SER A 343 1.74 20.64 17.69
N LEU A 344 0.87 19.68 18.05
CA LEU A 344 0.03 19.79 19.23
C LEU A 344 0.82 19.77 20.54
N ILE A 345 1.97 19.09 20.58
CA ILE A 345 2.80 19.05 21.79
C ILE A 345 3.42 20.43 22.09
N GLU A 346 3.83 21.15 21.05
CA GLU A 346 4.38 22.50 21.14
C GLU A 346 3.32 23.54 21.56
N ILE A 347 2.06 23.30 21.17
CA ILE A 347 0.96 24.25 21.37
C ILE A 347 0.19 24.01 22.66
N ASN A 348 -0.09 22.74 22.97
CA ASN A 348 -0.85 22.36 24.15
C ASN A 348 -0.52 20.94 24.59
N GLU A 349 0.55 20.81 25.37
CA GLU A 349 1.01 19.56 26.02
C GLU A 349 -0.09 18.82 26.80
N ARG A 350 -1.13 19.53 27.27
CA ARG A 350 -2.23 18.99 28.10
C ARG A 350 -3.47 18.60 27.30
N SER A 351 -3.50 18.90 26.00
CA SER A 351 -4.64 18.59 25.13
C SER A 351 -5.01 17.10 25.20
N GLY A 352 -6.31 16.82 25.30
CA GLY A 352 -6.82 15.45 25.25
C GLY A 352 -6.51 14.77 23.93
N LEU A 353 -6.57 15.51 22.82
CA LEU A 353 -6.20 15.03 21.49
C LEU A 353 -4.72 14.63 21.44
N ARG A 354 -3.83 15.49 21.93
CA ARG A 354 -2.38 15.19 22.01
C ARG A 354 -2.12 13.93 22.83
N LYS A 355 -2.74 13.80 24.00
CA LYS A 355 -2.60 12.60 24.85
C LYS A 355 -3.10 11.32 24.17
N SER A 356 -4.21 11.39 23.45
CA SER A 356 -4.69 10.26 22.65
C SER A 356 -3.65 9.85 21.60
N ILE A 357 -3.04 10.80 20.90
CA ILE A 357 -2.02 10.54 19.88
C ILE A 357 -0.71 10.00 20.50
N ALA A 358 -0.26 10.57 21.62
CA ALA A 358 0.92 10.10 22.35
C ALA A 358 0.78 8.63 22.79
N LYS A 359 -0.44 8.19 23.14
CA LYS A 359 -0.72 6.79 23.43
C LYS A 359 -0.48 5.89 22.21
N ILE A 360 -0.91 6.31 21.03
CA ILE A 360 -0.67 5.58 19.77
C ILE A 360 0.84 5.45 19.52
N ALA A 361 1.58 6.55 19.64
CA ALA A 361 3.04 6.53 19.45
C ALA A 361 3.74 5.58 20.44
N SER A 362 3.28 5.56 21.71
CA SER A 362 3.82 4.65 22.74
C SER A 362 3.55 3.18 22.42
N GLU A 363 2.35 2.86 21.93
CA GLU A 363 1.98 1.50 21.48
C GLU A 363 2.85 1.01 20.31
N MET A 364 3.33 1.91 19.44
CA MET A 364 4.18 1.56 18.29
C MET A 364 5.64 1.26 18.66
N VAL A 365 6.08 1.69 19.85
CA VAL A 365 7.45 1.55 20.33
C VAL A 365 7.59 0.43 21.37
N SER A 366 6.47 -0.01 21.95
CA SER A 366 6.38 -1.12 22.91
C SER A 366 6.49 -2.45 22.18
#